data_AF-A0A8H3FR96-F1
#
_entry.id   AF-A0A8H3FR96-F1
#
_cell.length_a   1.000
_cell.length_b   1.000
_cell.length_c   1.000
_cell.angle_alpha   90.00
_cell.angle_beta   90.00
_cell.angle_gamma   90.00
#
_symmetry.space_group_name_H-M   'P 1'
#
loop_
_entity.id
_entity.type
_entity.pdbx_description
1 polymer ?
#
loop_
_entity_poly.entity_id
_entity_poly.type
_entity_poly.pdbx_seq_one_letter_code
_entity_poly.pdbx_strand_id
1 'polypeptide(L)'
;MAQDAPSSLSYTFAVKGQGNYNKHSELQRDVLLEALHLLRLATVKASNNPYSVDQDLLRIIDYGASQGANSIPPLETVLQATNRKSVAVELNDRPENDFNTLSLTITRWSDNLDRIKYPHEIFISLRPSSFYKRLSSSGVVDLGFCFTCLHFLENMPFYPDSHFIAVQSQETRELLQQQAHTDLQKFLQHRASEIVPRGQLLISFIASGFGHANFFSSGPGDSCRLALMDMVSAGLLSTDDMQAFTIPVYFRTLENIRSTLETKDTSNQWSVIAMEQSEILHPFWKELQQKKMHSIFVKDDSSEYAKAMVNWFLTVFEPFFVRSLTSNPTRTHEEVVSLVGELTTRAVLKFLEKYTDDPVYIQSIYLLLERRE
;
A
#
# COMPACT_ATOMS: atom_id res chain seq x y z
N MET A 1 -19.97 -0.91 36.46
CA MET A 1 -18.58 -0.61 36.13
C MET A 1 -18.46 -0.74 34.63
N ALA A 2 -18.48 0.38 33.90
CA ALA A 2 -18.20 0.38 32.48
C ALA A 2 -16.73 -0.01 32.32
N GLN A 3 -16.45 -1.13 31.66
CA GLN A 3 -15.12 -1.42 31.18
C GLN A 3 -14.84 -0.42 30.06
N ASP A 4 -13.80 0.41 30.22
CA ASP A 4 -13.30 1.28 29.17
C ASP A 4 -13.00 0.42 27.94
N ALA A 5 -13.83 0.55 26.90
CA ALA A 5 -13.55 -0.04 25.61
C ALA A 5 -12.25 0.60 25.07
N PRO A 6 -11.30 -0.18 24.52
CA PRO A 6 -10.07 0.38 24.01
C PRO A 6 -10.37 1.40 22.90
N SER A 7 -9.83 2.62 23.04
CA SER A 7 -10.06 3.75 22.12
C SER A 7 -9.53 3.51 20.70
N SER A 8 -8.70 2.47 20.51
CA SER A 8 -8.19 2.03 19.22
C SER A 8 -7.78 0.57 19.27
N LEU A 9 -7.85 -0.11 18.13
CA LEU A 9 -7.35 -1.47 17.95
C LEU A 9 -6.00 -1.43 17.23
N SER A 10 -5.02 -2.17 17.75
CA SER A 10 -3.75 -2.42 17.04
C SER A 10 -3.93 -3.60 16.09
N TYR A 11 -3.47 -3.45 14.84
CA TYR A 11 -3.65 -4.46 13.80
C TYR A 11 -2.34 -5.11 13.40
N THR A 12 -2.32 -6.43 13.53
CA THR A 12 -1.39 -7.29 12.81
C THR A 12 -1.88 -7.44 11.36
N PHE A 13 -1.08 -6.96 10.41
CA PHE A 13 -1.22 -7.24 8.98
C PHE A 13 -0.02 -8.09 8.57
N ALA A 14 -0.29 -9.22 7.93
CA ALA A 14 0.73 -10.15 7.49
C ALA A 14 0.44 -10.52 6.04
N VAL A 15 1.34 -10.16 5.12
CA VAL A 15 1.30 -10.68 3.74
C VAL A 15 1.80 -12.13 3.76
N LYS A 16 1.00 -13.03 4.34
CA LYS A 16 1.28 -14.47 4.34
C LYS A 16 0.88 -15.05 2.99
N GLY A 17 1.74 -15.88 2.41
CA GLY A 17 1.33 -16.61 1.20
C GLY A 17 2.43 -17.22 0.35
N GLN A 18 3.65 -17.46 0.85
CA GLN A 18 4.68 -18.18 0.09
C GLN A 18 4.91 -17.61 -1.33
N GLY A 19 4.91 -16.28 -1.48
CA GLY A 19 5.05 -15.61 -2.78
C GLY A 19 3.74 -15.23 -3.49
N ASN A 20 2.56 -15.43 -2.89
CA ASN A 20 1.28 -15.11 -3.53
C ASN A 20 1.15 -13.61 -3.88
N TYR A 21 1.61 -12.70 -3.02
CA TYR A 21 1.54 -11.26 -3.29
C TYR A 21 2.42 -10.87 -4.47
N ASN A 22 3.63 -11.44 -4.57
CA ASN A 22 4.52 -11.21 -5.72
C ASN A 22 3.88 -11.58 -7.07
N LYS A 23 2.89 -12.49 -7.10
CA LYS A 23 2.20 -12.94 -8.32
C LYS A 23 0.96 -12.11 -8.69
N HIS A 24 0.51 -11.21 -7.82
CA HIS A 24 -0.77 -10.50 -7.96
C HIS A 24 -0.65 -8.99 -7.67
N SER A 25 0.58 -8.48 -7.70
CA SER A 25 0.91 -7.08 -7.41
C SER A 25 1.28 -6.27 -8.65
N GLU A 26 0.82 -6.67 -9.85
CA GLU A 26 1.12 -6.00 -11.13
C GLU A 26 0.64 -4.56 -11.13
N LEU A 27 -0.49 -4.28 -10.48
CA LEU A 27 -1.04 -2.94 -10.48
C LEU A 27 -0.29 -2.00 -9.52
N GLN A 28 0.12 -2.51 -8.35
CA GLN A 28 1.05 -1.80 -7.46
C GLN A 28 2.39 -1.56 -8.16
N ARG A 29 2.82 -2.51 -9.01
CA ARG A 29 4.00 -2.34 -9.86
C ARG A 29 3.81 -1.20 -10.86
N ASP A 30 2.69 -1.13 -11.59
CA ASP A 30 2.42 -0.04 -12.55
C ASP A 30 2.44 1.34 -11.87
N VAL A 31 1.80 1.47 -10.70
CA VAL A 31 1.85 2.70 -9.88
C VAL A 31 3.28 3.04 -9.47
N LEU A 32 4.07 2.04 -9.08
CA LEU A 32 5.46 2.24 -8.72
C LEU A 32 6.33 2.67 -9.91
N LEU A 33 6.09 2.11 -11.10
CA LEU A 33 6.87 2.41 -12.30
C LEU A 33 6.75 3.89 -12.70
N GLU A 34 5.55 4.47 -12.56
CA GLU A 34 5.30 5.90 -12.77
C GLU A 34 6.09 6.81 -11.82
N ALA A 35 6.59 6.31 -10.68
CA ALA A 35 7.37 7.10 -9.72
C ALA A 35 8.89 7.01 -9.92
N LEU A 36 9.37 6.16 -10.83
CA LEU A 36 10.81 5.86 -10.95
C LEU A 36 11.63 7.06 -11.46
N HIS A 37 11.05 7.99 -12.21
CA HIS A 37 11.75 9.23 -12.59
C HIS A 37 12.04 10.12 -11.38
N LEU A 38 11.10 10.22 -10.44
CA LEU A 38 11.31 10.92 -9.17
C LEU A 38 12.34 10.20 -8.30
N LEU A 39 12.34 8.86 -8.28
CA LEU A 39 13.33 8.10 -7.54
C LEU A 39 14.74 8.28 -8.12
N ARG A 40 14.88 8.34 -9.45
CA ARG A 40 16.15 8.66 -10.11
C ARG A 40 16.64 10.06 -9.71
N LEU A 41 15.75 11.06 -9.74
CA LEU A 41 16.08 12.42 -9.28
C LEU A 41 16.52 12.44 -7.81
N ALA A 42 15.75 11.79 -6.93
CA ALA A 42 16.05 11.67 -5.52
C ALA A 42 17.42 10.99 -5.28
N THR A 43 17.71 9.92 -6.03
CA THR A 43 18.98 9.22 -5.94
C THR A 43 20.15 10.11 -6.34
N VAL A 44 20.05 10.85 -7.44
CA VAL A 44 21.11 11.78 -7.87
C VAL A 44 21.34 12.87 -6.81
N LYS A 45 20.28 13.44 -6.23
CA LYS A 45 20.39 14.44 -5.17
C LYS A 45 21.04 13.87 -3.90
N ALA A 46 20.59 12.69 -3.45
CA ALA A 46 21.14 12.01 -2.29
C ALA A 46 22.61 11.63 -2.50
N SER A 47 22.97 11.11 -3.67
CA SER A 47 24.34 10.66 -3.97
C SER A 47 25.34 11.81 -3.95
N ASN A 48 24.94 13.01 -4.40
CA ASN A 48 25.76 14.22 -4.39
C ASN A 48 25.62 15.06 -3.10
N ASN A 49 25.01 14.51 -2.05
CA ASN A 49 24.76 15.25 -0.81
C ASN A 49 26.01 15.32 0.08
N PRO A 50 26.57 16.52 0.34
CA PRO A 50 27.76 16.67 1.18
C PRO A 50 27.52 16.34 2.66
N TYR A 51 26.26 16.32 3.12
CA TYR A 51 25.91 15.97 4.50
C TYR A 51 25.82 14.47 4.76
N SER A 52 26.03 13.62 3.74
CA SER A 52 26.11 12.18 3.94
C SER A 52 27.27 11.82 4.88
N VAL A 53 26.99 10.88 5.77
CA VAL A 53 27.97 10.29 6.70
C VAL A 53 29.12 9.61 5.94
N ASP A 54 28.83 9.09 4.74
CA ASP A 54 29.82 8.41 3.89
C ASP A 54 29.57 8.77 2.42
N GLN A 55 30.59 9.29 1.74
CA GLN A 55 30.49 9.73 0.35
C GLN A 55 30.61 8.56 -0.64
N ASP A 56 31.13 7.41 -0.22
CA ASP A 56 31.26 6.20 -1.06
C ASP A 56 30.12 5.19 -0.82
N LEU A 57 29.35 5.31 0.27
CA LEU A 57 28.24 4.41 0.62
C LEU A 57 26.89 5.15 0.67
N LEU A 58 25.93 4.76 -0.18
CA LEU A 58 24.55 5.24 -0.15
C LEU A 58 23.69 4.38 0.79
N ARG A 59 23.13 4.96 1.86
CA ARG A 59 22.24 4.27 2.79
C ARG A 59 20.78 4.53 2.45
N ILE A 60 20.06 3.49 2.05
CA ILE A 60 18.66 3.58 1.63
C ILE A 60 17.73 2.70 2.46
N ILE A 61 16.49 3.14 2.62
CA ILE A 61 15.43 2.35 3.25
C ILE A 61 14.21 2.26 2.33
N ASP A 62 13.75 1.04 2.08
CA ASP A 62 12.44 0.72 1.48
C ASP A 62 11.42 0.48 2.59
N TYR A 63 10.47 1.40 2.74
CA TYR A 63 9.44 1.35 3.77
C TYR A 63 8.19 0.63 3.26
N GLY A 64 8.03 -0.64 3.62
CA GLY A 64 6.91 -1.50 3.21
C GLY A 64 7.27 -2.44 2.06
N ALA A 65 8.37 -3.19 2.20
CA ALA A 65 8.94 -4.03 1.15
C ALA A 65 8.09 -5.29 0.81
N SER A 66 7.15 -5.68 1.67
CA SER A 66 6.31 -6.88 1.49
C SER A 66 7.18 -8.10 1.16
N GLN A 67 6.92 -8.78 0.03
CA GLN A 67 7.63 -9.96 -0.44
C GLN A 67 8.77 -9.65 -1.45
N GLY A 68 9.07 -8.38 -1.70
CA GLY A 68 10.31 -7.92 -2.35
C GLY A 68 10.32 -7.81 -3.87
N ALA A 69 9.38 -8.41 -4.60
CA ALA A 69 9.41 -8.35 -6.08
C ALA A 69 9.28 -6.90 -6.60
N ASN A 70 8.46 -6.08 -5.94
CA ASN A 70 8.28 -4.67 -6.27
C ASN A 70 9.34 -3.75 -5.67
N SER A 71 10.21 -4.25 -4.78
CA SER A 71 11.40 -3.53 -4.32
C SER A 71 12.52 -3.56 -5.37
N ILE A 72 12.54 -4.55 -6.26
CA ILE A 72 13.61 -4.72 -7.26
C ILE A 72 13.72 -3.54 -8.25
N PRO A 73 12.66 -3.10 -8.97
CA PRO A 73 12.79 -1.99 -9.91
C PRO A 73 13.28 -0.66 -9.28
N PRO A 74 12.82 -0.27 -8.07
CA PRO A 74 13.39 0.85 -7.33
C PRO A 74 14.88 0.68 -7.04
N LEU A 75 15.30 -0.50 -6.54
CA LEU A 75 16.70 -0.76 -6.23
C LEU A 75 17.59 -0.69 -7.48
N GLU A 76 17.15 -1.26 -8.59
CA GLU A 76 17.85 -1.11 -9.87
C GLU A 76 17.90 0.36 -10.33
N THR A 77 16.83 1.12 -10.14
CA THR A 77 16.82 2.56 -10.45
C THR A 77 17.84 3.33 -9.61
N VAL A 78 17.95 3.01 -8.32
CA VAL A 78 18.97 3.58 -7.43
C VAL A 78 20.37 3.21 -7.91
N LEU A 79 20.64 1.94 -8.20
CA LEU A 79 21.94 1.48 -8.69
C LEU A 79 22.31 2.11 -10.05
N GLN A 80 21.36 2.42 -10.92
CA GLN A 80 21.62 3.11 -12.19
C GLN A 80 21.94 4.61 -12.02
N ALA A 81 21.48 5.22 -10.93
CA ALA A 81 21.48 6.67 -10.75
C ALA A 81 22.51 7.15 -9.74
N THR A 82 22.94 6.27 -8.83
CA THR A 82 23.99 6.58 -7.84
C THR A 82 25.37 6.64 -8.49
N ASN A 83 26.21 7.54 -8.00
CA ASN A 83 27.64 7.59 -8.30
C ASN A 83 28.50 7.04 -7.14
N ARG A 84 27.87 6.58 -6.05
CA ARG A 84 28.55 5.99 -4.89
C ARG A 84 28.93 4.54 -5.18
N LYS A 85 30.05 4.08 -4.66
CA LYS A 85 30.60 2.73 -4.93
C LYS A 85 29.77 1.61 -4.29
N SER A 86 29.14 1.90 -3.16
CA SER A 86 28.43 0.90 -2.38
C SER A 86 27.02 1.39 -2.00
N VAL A 87 26.08 0.46 -1.83
CA VAL A 87 24.71 0.74 -1.41
C VAL A 87 24.33 -0.19 -0.25
N ALA A 88 23.93 0.39 0.87
CA ALA A 88 23.31 -0.33 1.98
C ALA A 88 21.79 -0.17 1.90
N VAL A 89 21.09 -1.29 1.79
CA VAL A 89 19.63 -1.38 1.65
C VAL A 89 19.04 -1.96 2.92
N GLU A 90 18.15 -1.22 3.57
CA GLU A 90 17.28 -1.74 4.61
C GLU A 90 15.87 -1.94 4.04
N LEU A 91 15.40 -3.18 4.05
CA LEU A 91 14.05 -3.54 3.64
C LEU A 91 13.17 -3.66 4.87
N ASN A 92 12.29 -2.68 5.05
CA ASN A 92 11.41 -2.59 6.21
C ASN A 92 10.01 -3.14 5.88
N ASP A 93 9.45 -3.89 6.82
CA ASP A 93 8.02 -4.19 6.88
C ASP A 93 7.61 -4.49 8.33
N ARG A 94 6.31 -4.67 8.60
CA ARG A 94 5.80 -5.07 9.91
C ARG A 94 6.36 -6.45 10.30
N PRO A 95 6.56 -6.73 11.61
CA PRO A 95 7.12 -8.01 12.08
C PRO A 95 6.42 -9.26 11.55
N GLU A 96 5.14 -9.15 11.21
CA GLU A 96 4.32 -10.28 10.78
C GLU A 96 4.41 -10.56 9.27
N ASN A 97 5.15 -9.74 8.52
CA ASN A 97 5.45 -9.97 7.12
C ASN A 97 6.23 -11.29 6.91
N ASP A 98 6.13 -11.86 5.70
CA ASP A 98 6.88 -13.04 5.29
C ASP A 98 8.33 -12.67 4.88
N PHE A 99 9.16 -12.40 5.90
CA PHE A 99 10.57 -12.08 5.71
C PHE A 99 11.38 -13.23 5.10
N ASN A 100 10.91 -14.47 5.20
CA ASN A 100 11.54 -15.61 4.53
C ASN A 100 11.39 -15.48 3.01
N THR A 101 10.18 -15.21 2.52
CA THR A 101 9.96 -14.96 1.09
C THR A 101 10.70 -13.70 0.60
N LEU A 102 10.67 -12.62 1.39
CA LEU A 102 11.40 -11.38 1.08
C LEU A 102 12.90 -11.63 0.92
N SER A 103 13.53 -12.31 1.90
CA SER A 103 14.96 -12.62 1.87
C SER A 103 15.33 -13.48 0.65
N LEU A 104 14.58 -14.56 0.37
CA LEU A 104 14.82 -15.41 -0.79
C LEU A 104 14.69 -14.65 -2.11
N THR A 105 13.70 -13.76 -2.22
CA THR A 105 13.45 -12.96 -3.43
C THR A 105 14.60 -12.01 -3.70
N ILE A 106 15.03 -11.26 -2.68
CA ILE A 106 16.05 -10.23 -2.82
C ILE A 106 17.45 -10.83 -2.94
N THR A 107 17.78 -11.89 -2.19
CA THR A 107 19.07 -12.58 -2.34
C THR A 107 19.21 -13.17 -3.74
N ARG A 108 18.17 -13.83 -4.27
CA ARG A 108 18.20 -14.34 -5.65
C ARG A 108 18.42 -13.23 -6.68
N TRP A 109 17.77 -12.09 -6.52
CA TRP A 109 17.99 -10.94 -7.39
C TRP A 109 19.45 -10.44 -7.29
N SER A 110 19.97 -10.25 -6.08
CA SER A 110 21.34 -9.77 -5.87
C SER A 110 22.41 -10.74 -6.39
N ASP A 111 22.20 -12.05 -6.24
CA ASP A 111 23.13 -13.09 -6.71
C ASP A 111 23.18 -13.17 -8.25
N ASN A 112 22.05 -12.87 -8.91
CA ASN A 112 21.94 -12.86 -10.38
C ASN A 112 22.09 -11.46 -10.99
N LEU A 113 22.49 -10.47 -10.19
CA LEU A 113 22.64 -9.09 -10.64
C LEU A 113 23.77 -8.99 -11.66
N ASP A 114 23.50 -8.35 -12.80
CA ASP A 114 24.52 -8.04 -13.80
C ASP A 114 25.57 -7.08 -13.21
N ARG A 115 26.73 -7.62 -12.82
CA ARG A 115 27.83 -6.86 -12.20
C ARG A 115 28.58 -5.96 -13.18
N ILE A 116 28.41 -6.16 -14.49
CA ILE A 116 28.95 -5.24 -15.49
C ILE A 116 28.08 -3.98 -15.52
N LYS A 117 26.76 -4.16 -15.50
CA LYS A 117 25.80 -3.04 -15.45
C LYS A 117 25.74 -2.38 -14.08
N TYR A 118 25.89 -3.16 -13.01
CA TYR A 118 25.77 -2.73 -11.61
C TYR A 118 27.02 -3.14 -10.82
N PRO A 119 28.13 -2.40 -10.95
CA PRO A 119 29.41 -2.73 -10.31
C PRO A 119 29.46 -2.46 -8.80
N HIS A 120 28.34 -2.06 -8.20
CA HIS A 120 28.23 -1.63 -6.81
C HIS A 120 28.36 -2.80 -5.83
N GLU A 121 28.99 -2.55 -4.68
CA GLU A 121 28.84 -3.42 -3.51
C GLU A 121 27.46 -3.19 -2.88
N ILE A 122 26.72 -4.25 -2.57
CA ILE A 122 25.36 -4.15 -2.07
C ILE A 122 25.28 -4.88 -0.73
N PHE A 123 24.84 -4.17 0.30
CA PHE A 123 24.61 -4.71 1.65
C PHE A 123 23.12 -4.69 1.94
N ILE A 124 22.50 -5.88 2.08
CA ILE A 124 21.06 -6.00 2.32
C ILE A 124 20.81 -6.34 3.79
N SER A 125 19.84 -5.66 4.38
CA SER A 125 19.35 -5.92 5.73
C SER A 125 17.83 -5.91 5.76
N LEU A 126 17.25 -6.63 6.72
CA LEU A 126 15.81 -6.73 6.92
C LEU A 126 15.43 -6.06 8.23
N ARG A 127 14.37 -5.25 8.23
CA ARG A 127 13.91 -4.49 9.40
C ARG A 127 12.45 -4.81 9.75
N PRO A 128 12.20 -5.80 10.63
CA PRO A 128 10.85 -6.15 11.10
C PRO A 128 10.36 -5.15 12.15
N SER A 129 9.71 -4.07 11.71
CA SER A 129 9.12 -3.06 12.58
C SER A 129 8.08 -2.22 11.83
N SER A 130 7.09 -1.69 12.53
CA SER A 130 6.23 -0.64 11.97
C SER A 130 7.07 0.59 11.60
N PHE A 131 6.88 1.10 10.38
CA PHE A 131 7.42 2.37 9.92
C PHE A 131 6.84 3.60 10.65
N TYR A 132 5.81 3.44 11.48
CA TYR A 132 5.31 4.50 12.37
C TYR A 132 6.14 4.61 13.65
N LYS A 133 7.27 3.90 13.73
CA LYS A 133 8.30 4.03 14.77
C LYS A 133 9.60 4.50 14.14
N ARG A 134 10.58 4.85 14.99
CA ARG A 134 11.96 5.03 14.53
C ARG A 134 12.57 3.69 14.10
N LEU A 135 13.15 3.67 12.91
CA LEU A 135 13.77 2.50 12.28
C LEU A 135 15.30 2.59 12.26
N SER A 136 15.85 3.81 12.17
CA SER A 136 17.29 4.04 12.12
C SER A 136 17.77 5.03 13.18
N SER A 137 19.09 5.13 13.36
CA SER A 137 19.72 6.18 14.14
C SER A 137 19.55 7.54 13.47
N SER A 138 19.75 8.63 14.21
CA SER A 138 19.53 9.96 13.67
C SER A 138 20.59 10.37 12.64
N GLY A 139 20.13 10.94 11.52
CA GLY A 139 20.99 11.51 10.48
C GLY A 139 21.95 10.52 9.83
N VAL A 140 21.48 9.32 9.48
CA VAL A 140 22.31 8.31 8.79
C VAL A 140 21.73 7.85 7.45
N VAL A 141 20.43 8.06 7.21
CA VAL A 141 19.78 7.61 5.98
C VAL A 141 19.92 8.68 4.91
N ASP A 142 20.38 8.31 3.72
CA ASP A 142 20.53 9.24 2.58
C ASP A 142 19.21 9.40 1.80
N LEU A 143 18.54 8.29 1.55
CA LEU A 143 17.34 8.20 0.73
C LEU A 143 16.35 7.19 1.31
N GLY A 144 15.12 7.63 1.53
CA GLY A 144 14.00 6.76 1.85
C GLY A 144 12.99 6.70 0.70
N PHE A 145 12.36 5.54 0.49
CA PHE A 145 11.17 5.48 -0.36
C PHE A 145 10.07 4.59 0.25
N CYS A 146 8.81 4.97 0.04
CA CYS A 146 7.64 4.25 0.53
C CYS A 146 6.59 4.20 -0.59
N PHE A 147 6.33 3.02 -1.14
CA PHE A 147 5.40 2.88 -2.26
C PHE A 147 4.15 2.13 -1.86
N THR A 148 2.99 2.80 -1.96
CA THR A 148 1.67 2.17 -1.80
C THR A 148 1.43 1.53 -0.41
N CYS A 149 1.99 2.08 0.67
CA CYS A 149 1.82 1.52 2.02
C CYS A 149 1.19 2.46 3.04
N LEU A 150 1.34 3.79 2.89
CA LEU A 150 0.85 4.74 3.90
C LEU A 150 -0.67 4.90 3.94
N HIS A 151 -1.41 4.28 3.01
CA HIS A 151 -2.86 4.19 3.12
C HIS A 151 -3.29 3.24 4.25
N PHE A 152 -2.45 2.29 4.67
CA PHE A 152 -2.69 1.46 5.85
C PHE A 152 -2.42 2.23 7.13
N LEU A 153 -3.43 2.36 7.99
CA LEU A 153 -3.34 3.07 9.26
C LEU A 153 -2.51 2.29 10.31
N GLU A 154 -1.93 3.02 11.25
CA GLU A 154 -1.24 2.44 12.41
C GLU A 154 -2.25 1.74 13.32
N ASN A 155 -3.37 2.43 13.58
CA ASN A 155 -4.46 1.97 14.42
C ASN A 155 -5.79 2.20 13.71
N MET A 156 -6.80 1.37 14.00
CA MET A 156 -8.16 1.68 13.59
C MET A 156 -8.85 2.40 14.76
N PRO A 157 -9.40 3.61 14.54
CA PRO A 157 -10.33 4.19 15.50
C PRO A 157 -11.52 3.24 15.71
N PHE A 158 -11.96 3.13 16.96
CA PHE A 158 -13.18 2.39 17.28
C PHE A 158 -14.42 3.21 16.90
N TYR A 159 -15.38 2.59 16.23
CA TYR A 159 -16.68 3.18 15.95
C TYR A 159 -17.75 2.07 15.96
N PRO A 160 -18.86 2.23 16.70
CA PRO A 160 -19.83 1.15 16.91
C PRO A 160 -20.72 0.83 15.69
N ASP A 161 -20.87 1.75 14.73
CA ASP A 161 -21.94 1.68 13.72
C ASP A 161 -21.49 1.71 12.24
N SER A 162 -20.18 1.70 11.95
CA SER A 162 -19.71 1.70 10.56
C SER A 162 -19.28 0.31 10.10
N HIS A 163 -20.19 -0.32 9.37
CA HIS A 163 -19.92 -1.52 8.59
C HIS A 163 -19.13 -1.16 7.31
N PHE A 164 -18.18 -2.02 6.95
CA PHE A 164 -17.46 -2.09 5.66
C PHE A 164 -17.63 -0.96 4.58
N ILE A 165 -16.50 -0.34 4.25
CA ILE A 165 -16.06 0.36 3.01
C ILE A 165 -16.73 1.64 2.48
N ALA A 166 -18.03 1.90 2.54
CA ALA A 166 -18.54 3.08 1.78
C ALA A 166 -19.62 3.94 2.44
N VAL A 167 -20.25 3.45 3.50
CA VAL A 167 -21.19 4.26 4.29
C VAL A 167 -20.60 4.46 5.67
N GLN A 168 -19.40 5.03 5.68
CA GLN A 168 -18.88 5.60 6.90
C GLN A 168 -19.80 6.77 7.27
N SER A 169 -20.28 6.79 8.51
CA SER A 169 -20.89 8.00 9.04
C SER A 169 -19.90 9.17 8.87
N GLN A 170 -20.40 10.40 8.83
CA GLN A 170 -19.52 11.57 8.77
C GLN A 170 -18.47 11.53 9.90
N GLU A 171 -18.90 11.14 11.10
CA GLU A 171 -18.05 10.89 12.26
C GLU A 171 -16.96 9.83 11.99
N THR A 172 -17.31 8.69 11.39
CA THR A 172 -16.32 7.65 11.07
C THR A 172 -15.28 8.18 10.08
N ARG A 173 -15.71 8.91 9.04
CA ARG A 173 -14.77 9.53 8.07
C ARG A 173 -13.81 10.50 8.75
N GLU A 174 -14.32 11.32 9.67
CA GLU A 174 -13.52 12.29 10.42
C GLU A 174 -12.50 11.62 11.33
N LEU A 175 -12.89 10.56 12.06
CA LEU A 175 -11.99 9.78 12.89
C LEU A 175 -10.85 9.13 12.08
N LEU A 176 -11.18 8.56 10.92
CA LEU A 176 -10.20 7.96 10.02
C LEU A 176 -9.25 9.00 9.43
N GLN A 177 -9.80 10.15 9.02
CA GLN A 177 -9.00 11.27 8.53
C GLN A 177 -8.04 11.78 9.62
N GLN A 178 -8.49 11.90 10.86
CA GLN A 178 -7.67 12.32 11.99
C GLN A 178 -6.56 11.31 12.30
N GLN A 179 -6.87 10.01 12.29
CA GLN A 179 -5.87 8.96 12.44
C GLN A 179 -4.85 8.99 11.30
N ALA A 180 -5.32 9.10 10.05
CA ALA A 180 -4.45 9.19 8.87
C ALA A 180 -3.53 10.42 8.90
N HIS A 181 -4.02 11.56 9.38
CA HIS A 181 -3.23 12.77 9.58
C HIS A 181 -2.13 12.55 10.63
N THR A 182 -2.51 12.02 11.80
CA THR A 182 -1.58 11.71 12.90
C THR A 182 -0.50 10.73 12.46
N ASP A 183 -0.89 9.67 11.74
CA ASP A 183 0.01 8.65 11.22
C ASP A 183 1.03 9.23 10.24
N LEU A 184 0.59 10.10 9.32
CA LEU A 184 1.47 10.73 8.35
C LEU A 184 2.42 11.73 9.02
N GLN A 185 1.93 12.53 9.97
CA GLN A 185 2.78 13.45 10.74
C GLN A 185 3.86 12.68 11.50
N LYS A 186 3.49 11.61 12.21
CA LYS A 186 4.42 10.75 12.95
C LYS A 186 5.45 10.09 12.04
N PHE A 187 5.01 9.57 10.89
CA PHE A 187 5.90 9.02 9.87
C PHE A 187 6.92 10.08 9.43
N LEU A 188 6.47 11.25 8.98
CA LEU A 188 7.33 12.32 8.50
C LEU A 188 8.32 12.82 9.56
N GLN A 189 7.91 12.92 10.82
CA GLN A 189 8.77 13.30 11.94
C GLN A 189 9.87 12.26 12.20
N HIS A 190 9.52 10.97 12.20
CA HIS A 190 10.51 9.90 12.37
C HIS A 190 11.49 9.86 11.21
N ARG A 191 11.00 9.94 9.97
CA ARG A 191 11.85 10.01 8.77
C ARG A 191 12.77 11.22 8.81
N ALA A 192 12.29 12.36 9.26
CA ALA A 192 13.08 13.58 9.42
C ALA A 192 14.20 13.39 10.45
N SER A 193 13.96 12.64 11.51
CA SER A 193 15.00 12.36 12.50
C SER A 193 16.09 11.42 11.97
N GLU A 194 15.76 10.51 11.07
CA GLU A 194 16.64 9.45 10.55
C GLU A 194 17.45 9.88 9.32
N ILE A 195 16.84 10.71 8.46
CA ILE A 195 17.42 11.16 7.20
C ILE A 195 18.38 12.33 7.43
N VAL A 196 19.54 12.28 6.78
CA VAL A 196 20.56 13.35 6.82
C VAL A 196 19.98 14.68 6.32
N PRO A 197 20.50 15.84 6.77
CA PRO A 197 20.25 17.12 6.12
C PRO A 197 20.37 17.01 4.59
N ARG A 198 19.41 17.55 3.83
CA ARG A 198 19.31 17.43 2.36
C ARG A 198 19.17 16.02 1.80
N GLY A 199 18.97 15.01 2.65
CA GLY A 199 18.55 13.68 2.23
C GLY A 199 17.14 13.68 1.66
N GLN A 200 16.78 12.61 0.97
CA GLN A 200 15.56 12.57 0.14
C GLN A 200 14.56 11.54 0.68
N LEU A 201 13.26 11.84 0.53
CA LEU A 201 12.17 10.91 0.85
C LEU A 201 11.14 10.92 -0.28
N LEU A 202 10.96 9.80 -0.94
CA LEU A 202 9.92 9.62 -1.97
C LEU A 202 8.76 8.79 -1.43
N ILE A 203 7.54 9.24 -1.65
CA ILE A 203 6.33 8.57 -1.18
C ILE A 203 5.35 8.43 -2.35
N SER A 204 4.79 7.23 -2.55
CA SER A 204 3.59 7.02 -3.36
C SER A 204 2.41 6.67 -2.45
N PHE A 205 1.38 7.50 -2.50
CA PHE A 205 0.10 7.26 -1.85
C PHE A 205 -0.88 6.66 -2.85
N ILE A 206 -1.64 5.65 -2.44
CA ILE A 206 -2.95 5.43 -3.05
C ILE A 206 -3.87 6.53 -2.51
N ALA A 207 -4.49 7.29 -3.41
CA ALA A 207 -5.12 8.56 -3.10
C ALA A 207 -6.62 8.55 -3.43
N SER A 208 -7.27 9.65 -3.08
CA SER A 208 -8.67 9.92 -3.43
C SER A 208 -8.89 11.40 -3.79
N GLY A 209 -10.07 11.72 -4.32
CA GLY A 209 -10.55 13.10 -4.45
C GLY A 209 -10.15 13.84 -5.73
N PHE A 210 -9.73 13.15 -6.80
CA PHE A 210 -9.46 13.77 -8.10
C PHE A 210 -9.63 12.77 -9.26
N GLY A 211 -10.23 13.15 -10.39
CA GLY A 211 -10.50 12.17 -11.46
C GLY A 211 -11.65 11.24 -11.11
N HIS A 212 -11.56 9.95 -11.48
CA HIS A 212 -12.61 8.95 -11.34
C HIS A 212 -12.65 8.33 -9.93
N ALA A 213 -13.77 7.72 -9.55
CA ALA A 213 -13.87 7.05 -8.25
C ALA A 213 -12.84 5.90 -8.13
N ASN A 214 -12.04 5.94 -7.07
CA ASN A 214 -11.06 4.90 -6.72
C ASN A 214 -11.73 3.51 -6.65
N PHE A 215 -11.03 2.46 -7.10
CA PHE A 215 -11.42 1.04 -7.01
C PHE A 215 -12.03 0.60 -5.67
N PHE A 216 -11.68 1.24 -4.56
CA PHE A 216 -12.24 0.90 -3.24
C PHE A 216 -13.67 1.41 -3.05
N SER A 217 -14.03 2.49 -3.75
CA SER A 217 -15.35 3.14 -3.71
C SER A 217 -16.18 2.91 -4.99
N SER A 218 -15.63 2.18 -5.97
CA SER A 218 -16.25 1.83 -7.25
C SER A 218 -16.10 0.34 -7.54
N GLY A 219 -16.66 -0.15 -8.64
CA GLY A 219 -16.42 -1.48 -9.20
C GLY A 219 -16.23 -2.58 -8.14
N PRO A 220 -14.98 -3.04 -7.90
CA PRO A 220 -14.73 -4.17 -7.01
C PRO A 220 -15.04 -3.89 -5.54
N GLY A 221 -14.70 -2.71 -5.01
CA GLY A 221 -14.92 -2.38 -3.60
C GLY A 221 -16.40 -2.25 -3.25
N ASP A 222 -17.18 -1.55 -4.08
CA ASP A 222 -18.63 -1.43 -3.86
C ASP A 222 -19.36 -2.77 -4.06
N SER A 223 -18.90 -3.58 -5.02
CA SER A 223 -19.48 -4.92 -5.26
C SER A 223 -19.26 -5.86 -4.08
N CYS A 224 -18.05 -5.85 -3.48
CA CYS A 224 -17.78 -6.60 -2.25
C CYS A 224 -18.65 -6.11 -1.09
N ARG A 225 -18.87 -4.79 -0.97
CA ARG A 225 -19.74 -4.23 0.06
C ARG A 225 -21.18 -4.71 -0.09
N LEU A 226 -21.73 -4.62 -1.29
CA LEU A 226 -23.08 -5.11 -1.59
C LEU A 226 -23.21 -6.61 -1.31
N ALA A 227 -22.19 -7.40 -1.66
CA ALA A 227 -22.16 -8.83 -1.38
C ALA A 227 -22.20 -9.14 0.13
N LEU A 228 -21.43 -8.42 0.95
CA LEU A 228 -21.45 -8.59 2.40
C LEU A 228 -22.83 -8.25 3.00
N MET A 229 -23.47 -7.19 2.52
CA MET A 229 -24.83 -6.83 2.94
C MET A 229 -25.84 -7.92 2.59
N ASP A 230 -25.73 -8.52 1.40
CA ASP A 230 -26.56 -9.64 0.98
C ASP A 230 -26.32 -10.88 1.86
N MET A 231 -25.07 -11.15 2.24
CA MET A 231 -24.72 -12.28 3.12
C MET A 231 -25.29 -12.11 4.53
N VAL A 232 -25.25 -10.90 5.10
CA VAL A 232 -25.89 -10.60 6.40
C VAL A 232 -27.41 -10.75 6.29
N SER A 233 -28.00 -10.19 5.24
CA SER A 233 -29.46 -10.28 5.01
C SER A 233 -29.93 -11.73 4.81
N ALA A 234 -29.08 -12.58 4.24
CA ALA A 234 -29.32 -14.01 4.08
C ALA A 234 -29.01 -14.86 5.34
N GLY A 235 -28.53 -14.23 6.43
CA GLY A 235 -28.17 -14.93 7.67
C GLY A 235 -26.88 -15.75 7.60
N LEU A 236 -26.05 -15.56 6.57
CA LEU A 236 -24.75 -16.24 6.44
C LEU A 236 -23.68 -15.60 7.32
N LEU A 237 -23.82 -14.30 7.61
CA LEU A 237 -22.95 -13.54 8.49
C LEU A 237 -23.79 -12.88 9.58
N SER A 238 -23.25 -12.83 10.80
CA SER A 238 -23.81 -12.02 11.88
C SER A 238 -23.37 -10.56 11.74
N THR A 239 -24.06 -9.67 12.45
CA THR A 239 -23.64 -8.26 12.56
C THR A 239 -22.25 -8.14 13.18
N ASP A 240 -21.90 -9.01 14.13
CA ASP A 240 -20.58 -9.04 14.79
C ASP A 240 -19.47 -9.39 13.80
N ASP A 241 -19.70 -10.33 12.87
CA ASP A 241 -18.73 -10.68 11.83
C ASP A 241 -18.45 -9.51 10.90
N MET A 242 -19.50 -8.75 10.59
CA MET A 242 -19.44 -7.57 9.74
C MET A 242 -18.73 -6.42 10.46
N GLN A 243 -18.96 -6.24 11.77
CA GLN A 243 -18.26 -5.26 12.60
C GLN A 243 -16.77 -5.62 12.76
N ALA A 244 -16.46 -6.91 12.93
CA ALA A 244 -15.09 -7.40 13.01
C ALA A 244 -14.34 -7.29 11.67
N PHE A 245 -15.06 -7.23 10.53
CA PHE A 245 -14.44 -7.04 9.22
C PHE A 245 -14.08 -5.57 8.97
N THR A 246 -12.97 -5.15 9.57
CA THR A 246 -12.40 -3.81 9.38
C THR A 246 -11.16 -3.87 8.50
N ILE A 247 -11.10 -3.02 7.48
CA ILE A 247 -9.92 -2.78 6.67
C ILE A 247 -9.32 -1.43 7.10
N PRO A 248 -8.12 -1.41 7.72
CA PRO A 248 -7.54 -0.20 8.30
C PRO A 248 -6.90 0.67 7.23
N VAL A 249 -7.69 1.17 6.28
CA VAL A 249 -7.21 1.99 5.18
C VAL A 249 -7.88 3.35 5.13
N TYR A 250 -7.11 4.36 4.74
CA TYR A 250 -7.59 5.69 4.40
C TYR A 250 -6.83 6.23 3.20
N PHE A 251 -7.56 6.53 2.12
CA PHE A 251 -6.99 7.11 0.90
C PHE A 251 -6.99 8.63 1.01
N ARG A 252 -5.80 9.20 1.22
CA ARG A 252 -5.64 10.66 1.41
C ARG A 252 -5.94 11.41 0.13
N THR A 253 -6.58 12.56 0.28
CA THR A 253 -6.65 13.58 -0.77
C THR A 253 -5.37 14.41 -0.79
N LEU A 254 -5.18 15.17 -1.87
CA LEU A 254 -4.10 16.16 -1.97
C LEU A 254 -4.11 17.15 -0.80
N GLU A 255 -5.31 17.56 -0.37
CA GLU A 255 -5.48 18.50 0.75
C GLU A 255 -5.10 17.87 2.09
N ASN A 256 -5.39 16.58 2.30
CA ASN A 256 -4.94 15.88 3.50
C ASN A 256 -3.41 15.82 3.59
N ILE A 257 -2.72 15.65 2.46
CA ILE A 257 -1.25 15.63 2.41
C ILE A 257 -0.70 17.04 2.67
N ARG A 258 -1.23 18.07 2.00
CA ARG A 258 -0.81 19.47 2.18
C ARG A 258 -0.98 19.95 3.61
N SER A 259 -2.17 19.79 4.18
CA SER A 259 -2.44 20.16 5.57
C SER A 259 -1.50 19.47 6.57
N THR A 260 -1.08 18.24 6.29
CA THR A 260 -0.08 17.55 7.12
C THR A 260 1.31 18.12 6.95
N LEU A 261 1.72 18.49 5.73
CA LEU A 261 3.03 19.08 5.45
C LEU A 261 3.17 20.50 6.03
N GLU A 262 2.07 21.25 6.09
CA GLU A 262 2.00 22.63 6.58
C GLU A 262 1.98 22.74 8.11
N THR A 263 1.87 21.63 8.85
CA THR A 263 2.00 21.69 10.31
C THR A 263 3.36 22.25 10.72
N LYS A 264 3.43 22.93 11.87
CA LYS A 264 4.69 23.51 12.37
C LYS A 264 5.80 22.46 12.53
N ASP A 265 5.42 21.24 12.90
CA ASP A 265 6.39 20.18 13.14
C ASP A 265 7.01 19.65 11.83
N THR A 266 6.24 19.57 10.75
CA THR A 266 6.69 19.00 9.47
C THR A 266 7.24 20.06 8.51
N SER A 267 6.66 21.26 8.49
CA SER A 267 7.06 22.35 7.57
C SER A 267 8.47 22.87 7.83
N ASN A 268 8.91 22.81 9.09
CA ASN A 268 10.29 23.11 9.47
C ASN A 268 11.25 21.97 9.14
N GLN A 269 10.73 20.77 8.84
CA GLN A 269 11.54 19.59 8.61
C GLN A 269 11.77 19.27 7.12
N TRP A 270 10.79 19.57 6.27
CA TRP A 270 10.75 19.12 4.89
C TRP A 270 10.57 20.28 3.91
N SER A 271 11.21 20.15 2.75
CA SER A 271 10.95 20.94 1.56
C SER A 271 10.30 20.04 0.51
N VAL A 272 9.16 20.46 -0.05
CA VAL A 272 8.49 19.74 -1.13
C VAL A 272 9.23 20.02 -2.43
N ILE A 273 9.80 18.98 -3.05
CA ILE A 273 10.50 19.08 -4.34
C ILE A 273 9.53 18.81 -5.49
N ALA A 274 8.69 17.79 -5.35
CA ALA A 274 7.66 17.46 -6.33
C ALA A 274 6.42 16.88 -5.63
N MET A 275 5.25 17.18 -6.18
CA MET A 275 3.99 16.57 -5.78
C MET A 275 3.13 16.38 -7.03
N GLU A 276 3.04 15.14 -7.50
CA GLU A 276 2.43 14.77 -8.78
C GLU A 276 1.20 13.88 -8.54
N GLN A 277 0.13 14.11 -9.30
CA GLN A 277 -1.06 13.26 -9.28
C GLN A 277 -1.05 12.37 -10.53
N SER A 278 -1.39 11.10 -10.37
CA SER A 278 -1.53 10.16 -11.48
C SER A 278 -2.80 9.35 -11.31
N GLU A 279 -3.39 8.98 -12.43
CA GLU A 279 -4.53 8.08 -12.49
C GLU A 279 -4.22 6.98 -13.51
N ILE A 280 -4.23 5.73 -13.05
CA ILE A 280 -3.91 4.56 -13.87
C ILE A 280 -5.16 3.70 -14.01
N LEU A 281 -5.45 3.29 -15.25
CA LEU A 281 -6.46 2.27 -15.53
C LEU A 281 -5.93 0.88 -15.21
N HIS A 282 -6.77 0.07 -14.55
CA HIS A 282 -6.45 -1.31 -14.24
C HIS A 282 -6.15 -2.12 -15.53
N PRO A 283 -5.05 -2.91 -15.58
CA PRO A 283 -4.66 -3.71 -16.75
C PRO A 283 -5.77 -4.58 -17.36
N PHE A 284 -6.52 -5.34 -16.55
CA PHE A 284 -7.63 -6.15 -17.06
C PHE A 284 -8.71 -5.35 -17.82
N TRP A 285 -8.92 -4.07 -17.51
CA TRP A 285 -9.83 -3.25 -18.31
C TRP A 285 -9.22 -2.91 -19.68
N LYS A 286 -7.91 -2.66 -19.75
CA LYS A 286 -7.21 -2.43 -21.02
C LYS A 286 -7.31 -3.68 -21.91
N GLU A 287 -7.18 -4.87 -21.34
CA GLU A 287 -7.35 -6.15 -22.06
C GLU A 287 -8.78 -6.31 -22.59
N LEU A 288 -9.79 -6.05 -21.75
CA LEU A 288 -11.20 -6.08 -22.16
C LEU A 288 -11.48 -5.08 -23.29
N GLN A 289 -10.96 -3.86 -23.16
CA GLN A 289 -11.10 -2.81 -24.18
C GLN A 289 -10.44 -3.23 -25.50
N GLN A 290 -9.25 -3.85 -25.46
CA GLN A 290 -8.58 -4.37 -26.64
C GLN A 290 -9.41 -5.47 -27.33
N LYS A 291 -10.01 -6.40 -26.57
CA LYS A 291 -10.91 -7.42 -27.13
C LYS A 291 -12.11 -6.79 -27.85
N LYS A 292 -12.70 -5.74 -27.26
CA LYS A 292 -13.80 -4.97 -27.88
C LYS A 292 -13.36 -4.27 -29.16
N MET A 293 -12.21 -3.59 -29.14
CA MET A 293 -11.69 -2.87 -30.31
C MET A 293 -11.39 -3.80 -31.49
N HIS A 294 -10.85 -4.99 -31.24
CA HIS A 294 -10.53 -5.97 -32.28
C HIS A 294 -11.73 -6.83 -32.69
N SER A 295 -12.94 -6.54 -32.21
CA SER A 295 -14.18 -7.29 -32.52
C SER A 295 -14.09 -8.79 -32.22
N ILE A 296 -13.26 -9.17 -31.24
CA ILE A 296 -13.14 -10.55 -30.72
C ILE A 296 -13.87 -10.72 -29.38
N PHE A 297 -14.54 -9.67 -28.90
CA PHE A 297 -15.28 -9.65 -27.65
C PHE A 297 -16.48 -10.59 -27.67
N VAL A 298 -16.62 -11.40 -26.63
CA VAL A 298 -17.76 -12.28 -26.36
C VAL A 298 -18.34 -12.01 -24.96
N LYS A 299 -19.58 -12.41 -24.72
CA LYS A 299 -20.27 -12.15 -23.43
C LYS A 299 -19.50 -12.69 -22.22
N ASP A 300 -18.78 -13.79 -22.38
CA ASP A 300 -17.99 -14.39 -21.31
C ASP A 300 -16.81 -13.48 -20.89
N ASP A 301 -16.32 -12.59 -21.76
CA ASP A 301 -15.23 -11.66 -21.41
C ASP A 301 -15.63 -10.69 -20.30
N SER A 302 -16.89 -10.24 -20.25
CA SER A 302 -17.40 -9.41 -19.14
C SER A 302 -17.39 -10.18 -17.83
N SER A 303 -17.72 -11.48 -17.86
CA SER A 303 -17.68 -12.37 -16.70
C SER A 303 -16.26 -12.62 -16.23
N GLU A 304 -15.33 -12.85 -17.17
CA GLU A 304 -13.90 -12.97 -16.88
C GLU A 304 -13.33 -11.70 -16.26
N TYR A 305 -13.66 -10.53 -16.82
CA TYR A 305 -13.24 -9.23 -16.30
C TYR A 305 -13.76 -9.00 -14.87
N ALA A 306 -15.05 -9.24 -14.63
CA ALA A 306 -15.64 -9.10 -13.29
C ALA A 306 -14.97 -10.03 -12.26
N LYS A 307 -14.72 -11.29 -12.63
CA LYS A 307 -13.97 -12.24 -11.79
C LYS A 307 -12.56 -11.74 -11.50
N ALA A 308 -11.86 -11.25 -12.53
CA ALA A 308 -10.49 -10.77 -12.39
C ALA A 308 -10.42 -9.54 -11.46
N MET A 309 -11.33 -8.57 -11.61
CA MET A 309 -11.43 -7.41 -10.71
C MET A 309 -11.70 -7.79 -9.26
N VAL A 310 -12.69 -8.66 -9.02
CA VAL A 310 -13.08 -9.08 -7.67
C VAL A 310 -11.98 -9.91 -7.01
N ASN A 311 -11.38 -10.85 -7.75
CA ASN A 311 -10.29 -11.67 -7.22
C ASN A 311 -9.04 -10.82 -6.89
N TRP A 312 -8.70 -9.85 -7.74
CA TRP A 312 -7.62 -8.91 -7.44
C TRP A 312 -7.88 -8.15 -6.12
N PHE A 313 -9.09 -7.60 -5.97
CA PHE A 313 -9.48 -6.88 -4.76
C PHE A 313 -9.44 -7.78 -3.52
N LEU A 314 -10.03 -8.97 -3.60
CA LEU A 314 -10.06 -9.91 -2.49
C LEU A 314 -8.67 -10.48 -2.17
N THR A 315 -7.76 -10.62 -3.13
CA THR A 315 -6.37 -11.04 -2.82
C THR A 315 -5.69 -10.10 -1.81
N VAL A 316 -6.03 -8.81 -1.83
CA VAL A 316 -5.52 -7.81 -0.88
C VAL A 316 -6.32 -7.82 0.44
N PHE A 317 -7.64 -7.97 0.37
CA PHE A 317 -8.52 -7.73 1.51
C PHE A 317 -9.12 -8.98 2.19
N GLU A 318 -9.08 -10.14 1.55
CA GLU A 318 -9.53 -11.43 2.08
C GLU A 318 -8.87 -11.77 3.42
N PRO A 319 -7.57 -11.53 3.66
CA PRO A 319 -6.97 -11.83 4.97
C PRO A 319 -7.67 -11.13 6.14
N PHE A 320 -8.23 -9.93 5.91
CA PHE A 320 -9.01 -9.21 6.92
C PHE A 320 -10.38 -9.85 7.15
N PHE A 321 -11.02 -10.35 6.09
CA PHE A 321 -12.29 -11.08 6.20
C PHE A 321 -12.12 -12.43 6.88
N VAL A 322 -11.11 -13.21 6.49
CA VAL A 322 -10.78 -14.49 7.14
C VAL A 322 -10.49 -14.28 8.62
N ARG A 323 -9.75 -13.21 8.97
CA ARG A 323 -9.52 -12.84 10.37
C ARG A 323 -10.81 -12.50 11.12
N SER A 324 -11.74 -11.76 10.51
CA SER A 324 -13.01 -11.44 11.16
C SER A 324 -13.83 -12.70 11.44
N LEU A 325 -13.87 -13.63 10.49
CA LEU A 325 -14.61 -14.89 10.64
C LEU A 325 -14.00 -15.80 11.70
N THR A 326 -12.67 -15.91 11.73
CA THR A 326 -11.93 -16.76 12.68
C THR A 326 -11.86 -16.20 14.10
N SER A 327 -12.30 -14.95 14.31
CA SER A 327 -12.48 -14.43 15.67
C SER A 327 -13.58 -15.16 16.45
N ASN A 328 -14.52 -15.80 15.74
CA ASN A 328 -15.47 -16.72 16.32
C ASN A 328 -14.84 -18.13 16.44
N PRO A 329 -14.54 -18.60 17.67
CA PRO A 329 -13.83 -19.87 17.88
C PRO A 329 -14.66 -21.09 17.49
N THR A 330 -15.97 -20.95 17.25
CA THR A 330 -16.83 -22.08 16.85
C THR A 330 -16.80 -22.34 15.36
N ARG A 331 -16.25 -21.44 14.54
CA ARG A 331 -16.18 -21.64 13.08
C ARG A 331 -15.08 -22.61 12.70
N THR A 332 -15.45 -23.58 11.87
CA THR A 332 -14.50 -24.50 11.26
C THR A 332 -13.75 -23.84 10.11
N HIS A 333 -12.59 -24.39 9.75
CA HIS A 333 -11.85 -23.93 8.57
C HIS A 333 -12.66 -24.07 7.27
N GLU A 334 -13.41 -25.16 7.12
CA GLU A 334 -14.26 -25.42 5.94
C GLU A 334 -15.38 -24.38 5.81
N GLU A 335 -16.02 -23.99 6.91
CA GLU A 335 -17.01 -22.92 6.92
C GLU A 335 -16.41 -21.58 6.51
N VAL A 336 -15.22 -21.24 6.99
CA VAL A 336 -14.52 -20.00 6.61
C VAL A 336 -14.23 -19.99 5.11
N VAL A 337 -13.70 -21.09 4.57
CA VAL A 337 -13.44 -21.23 3.12
C VAL A 337 -14.74 -21.09 2.32
N SER A 338 -15.83 -21.72 2.79
CA SER A 338 -17.15 -21.60 2.15
C SER A 338 -17.67 -20.16 2.15
N LEU A 339 -17.51 -19.42 3.25
CA LEU A 339 -17.96 -18.03 3.36
C LEU A 339 -17.14 -17.08 2.46
N VAL A 340 -15.83 -17.32 2.32
CA VAL A 340 -14.98 -16.61 1.35
C VAL A 340 -15.44 -16.87 -0.08
N GLY A 341 -15.79 -18.12 -0.40
CA GLY A 341 -16.35 -18.51 -1.70
C GLY A 341 -17.70 -17.82 -2.00
N GLU A 342 -18.58 -17.75 -1.00
CA GLU A 342 -19.86 -17.04 -1.09
C GLU A 342 -19.66 -15.54 -1.33
N LEU A 343 -18.75 -14.90 -0.58
CA LEU A 343 -18.41 -13.49 -0.78
C LEU A 343 -17.93 -13.23 -2.20
N THR A 344 -16.99 -14.04 -2.69
CA THR A 344 -16.43 -13.92 -4.03
C THR A 344 -17.52 -14.05 -5.10
N THR A 345 -18.35 -15.09 -5.02
CA THR A 345 -19.44 -15.34 -5.97
C THR A 345 -20.42 -14.18 -6.01
N ARG A 346 -20.87 -13.72 -4.85
CA ARG A 346 -21.84 -12.61 -4.73
C ARG A 346 -21.24 -11.30 -5.22
N ALA A 347 -19.97 -11.03 -4.91
CA ALA A 347 -19.29 -9.81 -5.36
C ALA A 347 -19.15 -9.77 -6.89
N VAL A 348 -18.84 -10.90 -7.54
CA VAL A 348 -18.84 -10.98 -9.02
C VAL A 348 -20.22 -10.70 -9.59
N LEU A 349 -21.28 -11.25 -9.00
CA LEU A 349 -22.65 -10.98 -9.45
C LEU A 349 -23.03 -9.51 -9.29
N LYS A 350 -22.69 -8.86 -8.16
CA LYS A 350 -22.91 -7.43 -7.94
C LYS A 350 -22.12 -6.55 -8.89
N PHE A 351 -20.89 -6.95 -9.23
CA PHE A 351 -20.08 -6.28 -10.22
C PHE A 351 -20.76 -6.32 -11.59
N LEU A 352 -21.22 -7.49 -12.03
CA LEU A 352 -21.93 -7.64 -13.30
C LEU A 352 -23.28 -6.88 -13.30
N GLU A 353 -23.98 -6.82 -12.17
CA GLU A 353 -25.25 -6.10 -12.10
C GLU A 353 -25.08 -4.59 -12.25
N LYS A 354 -24.06 -4.01 -11.59
CA LYS A 354 -23.95 -2.55 -11.41
C LYS A 354 -22.80 -1.89 -12.16
N TYR A 355 -21.74 -2.63 -12.46
CA TYR A 355 -20.46 -2.14 -12.97
C TYR A 355 -19.97 -2.93 -14.19
N THR A 356 -20.87 -3.57 -14.96
CA THR A 356 -20.48 -4.36 -16.13
C THR A 356 -19.62 -3.54 -17.08
N ASP A 357 -18.42 -4.04 -17.33
CA ASP A 357 -17.40 -3.45 -18.20
C ASP A 357 -16.95 -2.02 -17.84
N ASP A 358 -17.31 -1.54 -16.64
CA ASP A 358 -16.90 -0.22 -16.16
C ASP A 358 -15.37 -0.19 -15.95
N PRO A 359 -14.71 0.92 -16.34
CA PRO A 359 -13.30 1.11 -16.06
C PRO A 359 -13.03 1.24 -14.55
N VAL A 360 -11.96 0.61 -14.11
CA VAL A 360 -11.47 0.70 -12.73
C VAL A 360 -10.16 1.48 -12.71
N TYR A 361 -10.10 2.47 -11.83
CA TYR A 361 -8.99 3.41 -11.73
C TYR A 361 -8.31 3.34 -10.37
N ILE A 362 -7.01 3.59 -10.38
CA ILE A 362 -6.23 3.90 -9.20
C ILE A 362 -5.72 5.32 -9.31
N GLN A 363 -6.09 6.12 -8.32
CA GLN A 363 -5.52 7.43 -8.08
C GLN A 363 -4.26 7.28 -7.21
N SER A 364 -3.17 7.91 -7.63
CA SER A 364 -1.94 7.97 -6.86
C SER A 364 -1.43 9.40 -6.72
N ILE A 365 -0.81 9.69 -5.58
CA ILE A 365 -0.06 10.94 -5.38
C ILE A 365 1.38 10.57 -5.08
N TYR A 366 2.30 11.11 -5.87
CA TYR A 366 3.74 10.97 -5.66
C TYR A 366 4.26 12.24 -4.99
N LEU A 367 4.97 12.09 -3.88
CA LEU A 367 5.52 13.19 -3.09
C LEU A 367 7.02 12.98 -2.90
N LEU A 368 7.83 13.87 -3.47
CA LEU A 368 9.27 13.92 -3.24
C LEU A 368 9.58 15.05 -2.27
N LEU A 369 10.19 14.69 -1.13
CA LEU A 369 10.61 15.61 -0.09
C LEU A 369 12.13 15.63 0.03
N GLU A 370 12.67 16.81 0.34
CA GLU A 370 14.06 17.00 0.75
C GLU A 370 14.09 17.43 2.22
N ARG A 371 14.96 16.79 3.00
CA ARG A 371 15.16 17.13 4.41
C ARG A 371 15.81 18.50 4.52
N ARG A 372 15.20 19.43 5.26
CA ARG A 372 15.82 20.72 5.57
C ARG A 372 17.06 20.54 6.44
N GLU A 373 17.98 21.50 6.33
CA GLU A 373 19.23 21.54 7.11
C GLU A 373 19.00 21.71 8.62
#